data_AF-A0A3P7KTV2-F1
#
_entry.id   AF-A0A3P7KTV2-F1
#
_cell.length_a   1.000
_cell.length_b   1.000
_cell.length_c   1.000
_cell.angle_alpha   90.00
_cell.angle_beta   90.00
_cell.angle_gamma   90.00
#
_symmetry.space_group_name_H-M   'P 1'
#
loop_
_entity.id
_entity.type
_entity.pdbx_description
1 polymer ?
#
loop_
_entity_poly.entity_id
_entity_poly.type
_entity_poly.pdbx_seq_one_letter_code
_entity_poly.pdbx_strand_id
1 'polypeptide(L)'
;EGPVPWLAPDVKGRIRSNSLFTGHNLRDAVNDGTADFSSIFLHEIPRLFRSGMIHLNAALITVSPPDSSGFCTLGTGADATRAAVTSADIIIG
;
A
#
# COMPACT_ATOMS: atom_id res chain seq x y z
N GLU A 1 -11.73 -10.52 4.43
CA GLU A 1 -10.81 -9.42 4.79
C GLU A 1 -10.10 -9.76 6.09
N GLY A 2 -8.93 -9.18 6.32
CA GLY A 2 -8.11 -9.44 7.51
C GLY A 2 -8.31 -8.41 8.62
N PRO A 3 -7.68 -8.65 9.79
CA PRO A 3 -7.65 -7.68 10.87
C PRO A 3 -6.96 -6.37 10.45
N VAL A 4 -7.39 -5.26 11.06
CA VAL A 4 -6.87 -3.90 10.81
C VAL A 4 -6.23 -3.34 12.10
N PRO A 5 -5.14 -3.94 12.59
CA PRO A 5 -4.55 -3.61 13.90
C PRO A 5 -4.11 -2.14 14.01
N TRP A 6 -3.85 -1.47 12.89
CA TRP A 6 -3.52 -0.05 12.85
C TRP A 6 -4.69 0.89 13.22
N LEU A 7 -5.92 0.37 13.34
CA LEU A 7 -7.06 1.11 13.87
C LEU A 7 -7.26 0.94 15.38
N ALA A 8 -6.43 0.16 16.07
CA ALA A 8 -6.57 -0.07 17.49
C ALA A 8 -6.47 1.26 18.29
N PRO A 9 -7.21 1.42 19.41
CA PRO A 9 -7.24 2.68 20.16
C PRO A 9 -5.86 3.19 20.62
N ASP A 10 -4.93 2.28 20.92
CA ASP A 10 -3.55 2.57 21.33
C ASP A 10 -2.63 2.98 20.17
N VAL A 11 -3.05 2.74 18.92
CA VAL A 11 -2.37 3.18 17.69
C VAL A 11 -2.93 4.50 17.17
N LYS A 12 -4.09 4.95 17.69
CA LYS A 12 -4.75 6.19 17.26
C LYS A 12 -3.80 7.39 17.33
N GLY A 13 -3.71 8.12 16.21
CA GLY A 13 -2.81 9.28 16.06
C GLY A 13 -1.36 8.94 15.71
N ARG A 14 -0.97 7.65 15.69
CA ARG A 14 0.36 7.20 15.24
C ARG A 14 0.35 6.74 13.77
N ILE A 15 -0.74 6.10 13.36
CA ILE A 15 -0.95 5.65 11.98
C ILE A 15 -2.29 6.22 11.50
N ARG A 16 -2.29 6.77 10.28
CA ARG A 16 -3.49 7.14 9.54
C ARG A 16 -3.50 6.39 8.22
N SER A 17 -4.50 5.55 8.02
CA SER A 17 -4.65 4.77 6.79
C SER A 17 -5.23 5.65 5.69
N ASN A 18 -4.61 5.70 4.51
CA ASN A 18 -5.21 6.30 3.31
C ASN A 18 -5.32 5.22 2.22
N SER A 19 -6.55 4.79 1.94
CA SER A 19 -6.82 3.72 0.99
C SER A 19 -7.06 4.28 -0.42
N LEU A 20 -6.41 3.69 -1.44
CA LEU A 20 -6.75 3.91 -2.85
C LEU A 20 -7.84 2.94 -3.36
N PHE A 21 -8.10 1.89 -2.58
CA PHE A 21 -9.21 0.96 -2.72
C PHE A 21 -9.56 0.46 -1.30
N THR A 22 -10.82 0.56 -0.87
CA THR A 22 -11.20 0.23 0.52
C THR A 22 -12.03 -1.06 0.61
N GLY A 23 -11.63 -1.93 1.53
CA GLY A 23 -12.43 -3.06 1.98
C GLY A 23 -13.56 -2.64 2.93
N HIS A 24 -14.46 -3.57 3.25
CA HIS A 24 -15.54 -3.41 4.24
C HIS A 24 -14.99 -3.06 5.63
N ASN A 25 -13.91 -3.72 6.05
CA ASN A 25 -13.22 -3.59 7.34
C ASN A 25 -12.64 -2.19 7.63
N LEU A 26 -12.57 -1.29 6.63
CA LEU A 26 -12.10 0.08 6.77
C LEU A 26 -13.20 1.13 6.54
N ARG A 27 -14.42 0.75 6.14
CA ARG A 27 -15.47 1.73 5.78
C ARG A 27 -15.93 2.56 6.96
N ASP A 28 -16.11 1.95 8.12
CA ASP A 28 -16.54 2.68 9.32
C ASP A 28 -15.48 3.71 9.74
N ALA A 29 -14.20 3.33 9.66
CA ALA A 29 -13.07 4.22 9.94
C ALA A 29 -12.94 5.37 8.93
N VAL A 30 -13.32 5.14 7.67
CA VAL A 30 -13.39 6.22 6.68
C VAL A 30 -14.58 7.14 6.99
N ASN A 31 -15.75 6.58 7.32
CA ASN A 31 -16.97 7.33 7.60
C ASN A 31 -16.89 8.17 8.90
N ASP A 32 -16.16 7.69 9.90
CA ASP A 32 -15.92 8.41 11.17
C ASP A 32 -14.70 9.35 11.12
N GLY A 33 -13.96 9.35 10.01
CA GLY A 33 -12.82 10.23 9.75
C GLY A 33 -11.49 9.78 10.37
N THR A 34 -11.40 8.59 10.97
CA THR A 34 -10.13 8.05 11.50
C THR A 34 -9.19 7.52 10.40
N ALA A 35 -9.72 7.18 9.23
CA ALA A 35 -8.98 6.84 8.01
C ALA A 35 -9.43 7.72 6.82
N ASP A 36 -8.60 7.75 5.78
CA ASP A 36 -8.87 8.43 4.51
C ASP A 36 -9.13 7.44 3.38
N PHE A 37 -9.87 7.90 2.39
CA PHE A 37 -10.06 7.19 1.13
C PHE A 37 -9.85 8.17 -0.04
N SER A 38 -8.86 7.88 -0.87
CA SER A 38 -8.55 8.68 -2.06
C SER A 38 -8.94 7.90 -3.32
N SER A 39 -10.10 8.24 -3.89
CA SER A 39 -10.60 7.61 -5.11
C SER A 39 -9.67 7.85 -6.30
N ILE A 40 -9.29 6.77 -6.97
CA ILE A 40 -8.51 6.81 -8.22
C ILE A 40 -8.86 5.59 -9.08
N PHE A 41 -8.76 5.70 -10.41
CA PHE A 41 -8.84 4.54 -11.28
C PHE A 41 -7.64 3.62 -11.06
N LEU A 42 -7.88 2.31 -10.94
CA LEU A 42 -6.82 1.34 -10.61
C LEU A 42 -5.63 1.40 -11.57
N HIS A 43 -5.87 1.60 -12.87
CA HIS A 43 -4.82 1.71 -13.89
C HIS A 43 -3.98 2.99 -13.80
N GLU A 44 -4.43 4.00 -13.05
CA GLU A 44 -3.69 5.25 -12.85
C GLU A 44 -2.78 5.24 -11.62
N ILE A 45 -2.97 4.31 -10.67
CA ILE A 45 -2.12 4.17 -9.48
C ILE A 45 -0.62 4.07 -9.85
N PRO A 46 -0.21 3.28 -10.87
CA PRO A 46 1.19 3.25 -11.27
C PRO A 46 1.73 4.61 -11.73
N ARG A 47 0.90 5.43 -12.40
CA ARG A 47 1.27 6.80 -12.82
C ARG A 47 1.39 7.72 -11.61
N LEU A 48 0.46 7.62 -10.66
CA LEU A 48 0.47 8.38 -9.41
C LEU A 48 1.80 8.24 -8.67
N PHE A 49 2.26 7.00 -8.44
CA PHE A 49 3.51 6.73 -7.75
C PHE A 49 4.74 7.18 -8.54
N ARG A 50 4.82 6.84 -9.83
CA ARG A 50 5.98 7.22 -10.68
C ARG A 50 6.11 8.73 -10.87
N SER A 51 5.00 9.47 -10.83
CA SER A 51 5.01 10.94 -10.92
C SER A 51 5.46 11.64 -9.64
N GLY A 52 5.54 10.92 -8.52
CA GLY A 52 5.82 11.49 -7.20
C GLY A 52 4.68 12.33 -6.62
N MET A 53 3.51 12.38 -7.27
CA MET A 53 2.33 13.07 -6.73
C MET A 53 1.90 12.51 -5.37
N ILE A 54 2.09 11.20 -5.18
CA ILE A 54 2.23 10.59 -3.86
C ILE A 54 3.64 10.06 -3.77
N HIS A 55 4.43 10.65 -2.89
CA HIS A 55 5.77 10.17 -2.58
C HIS A 55 5.69 8.98 -1.61
N LEU A 56 6.46 7.93 -1.90
CA LEU A 56 6.50 6.71 -1.11
C LEU A 56 7.83 6.62 -0.36
N ASN A 57 7.81 6.82 0.95
CA ASN A 57 9.04 6.65 1.73
C ASN A 57 9.45 5.18 1.86
N ALA A 58 8.46 4.29 1.95
CA ALA A 58 8.71 2.85 2.01
C ALA A 58 7.63 2.06 1.27
N ALA A 59 8.04 0.96 0.63
CA ALA A 59 7.15 -0.05 0.08
C ALA A 59 7.34 -1.37 0.84
N LEU A 60 6.34 -1.77 1.62
CA LEU A 60 6.27 -3.08 2.25
C LEU A 60 5.60 -4.06 1.28
N ILE A 61 6.33 -5.09 0.85
CA ILE A 61 5.89 -6.05 -0.17
C ILE A 61 6.02 -7.48 0.33
N THR A 62 5.37 -8.40 -0.38
CA THR A 62 5.60 -9.84 -0.24
C THR A 62 6.13 -10.36 -1.55
N VAL A 63 7.23 -11.11 -1.49
CA VAL A 63 7.88 -11.70 -2.66
C VAL A 63 8.17 -13.18 -2.45
N SER A 64 8.52 -13.89 -3.52
CA SER A 64 9.08 -15.24 -3.37
C SER A 64 10.45 -15.20 -2.69
N PRO A 65 10.94 -16.33 -2.16
CA PRO A 65 12.37 -16.51 -1.95
C PRO A 65 13.15 -16.24 -3.25
N PRO A 66 14.42 -15.82 -3.17
CA PRO A 66 15.25 -15.58 -4.35
C PRO A 66 15.53 -16.90 -5.08
N ASP A 67 15.58 -16.84 -6.41
CA ASP A 67 16.05 -17.95 -7.24
C ASP A 67 17.59 -18.08 -7.21
N SER A 68 18.14 -19.01 -8.00
CA SER A 68 19.59 -19.25 -8.08
C SER A 68 20.39 -18.06 -8.59
N SER A 69 19.74 -17.09 -9.23
CA SER A 69 20.34 -15.85 -9.73
C SER A 69 20.07 -14.66 -8.81
N GLY A 70 19.40 -14.86 -7.68
CA GLY A 70 19.09 -13.82 -6.70
C GLY A 70 17.82 -13.02 -7.01
N PHE A 71 17.00 -13.43 -7.96
CA PHE A 71 15.76 -12.73 -8.29
C PHE A 71 14.57 -13.26 -7.50
N CYS A 72 13.74 -12.35 -6.99
CA CYS A 72 12.43 -12.68 -6.44
C CYS A 72 11.32 -12.30 -7.42
N THR A 73 10.18 -12.99 -7.37
CA THR A 73 8.96 -12.59 -8.07
C THR A 73 8.03 -11.78 -7.16
N LEU A 74 7.34 -10.79 -7.74
CA LEU A 74 6.23 -10.07 -7.09
C LEU A 74 4.93 -10.89 -7.05
N GLY A 75 4.94 -12.13 -7.55
CA GLY A 75 3.76 -12.98 -7.66
C GLY A 75 2.73 -12.33 -8.59
N THR A 76 1.54 -12.06 -8.05
CA THR A 76 0.43 -11.41 -8.76
C THR A 76 0.53 -9.88 -8.80
N GLY A 77 1.50 -9.27 -8.10
CA GLY A 77 1.68 -7.82 -8.00
C GLY A 77 2.38 -7.18 -9.19
N ALA A 78 1.81 -7.27 -10.40
CA ALA A 78 2.43 -6.75 -11.62
C ALA A 78 2.20 -5.24 -11.87
N ASP A 79 1.28 -4.60 -11.15
CA ASP A 79 0.77 -3.26 -11.42
C ASP A 79 1.24 -2.19 -10.43
N ALA A 80 0.44 -1.88 -9.41
CA ALA A 80 0.72 -0.90 -8.38
C ALA A 80 1.92 -1.31 -7.53
N THR A 81 2.05 -2.59 -7.21
CA THR A 81 3.20 -3.13 -6.47
C THR A 81 4.49 -2.89 -7.24
N ARG A 82 4.52 -3.19 -8.54
CA ARG A 82 5.71 -2.95 -9.38
C ARG A 82 6.08 -1.46 -9.40
N ALA A 83 5.09 -0.58 -9.53
CA ALA A 83 5.33 0.86 -9.50
C ALA A 83 5.82 1.36 -8.13
N ALA A 84 5.29 0.82 -7.03
CA ALA A 84 5.73 1.16 -5.69
C ALA A 84 7.19 0.75 -5.45
N VAL A 85 7.57 -0.47 -5.82
CA VAL A 85 8.94 -0.99 -5.67
C VAL A 85 9.95 -0.16 -6.46
N THR A 86 9.59 0.37 -7.62
CA THR A 86 10.52 1.19 -8.41
C THR A 86 10.55 2.68 -8.02
N SER A 87 9.61 3.13 -7.18
CA SER A 87 9.45 4.57 -6.86
C SER A 87 9.67 4.89 -5.39
N ALA A 88 9.66 3.91 -4.49
CA ALA A 88 9.86 4.12 -3.06
C ALA A 88 11.33 4.26 -2.69
N ASP A 89 11.63 5.05 -1.66
CA ASP A 89 13.02 5.23 -1.18
C ASP A 89 13.57 3.94 -0.56
N ILE A 90 12.72 3.20 0.16
CA ILE A 90 13.08 1.97 0.85
C ILE A 90 12.09 0.86 0.47
N ILE A 91 12.60 -0.34 0.18
CA ILE A 91 11.78 -1.53 -0.05
C ILE A 91 12.00 -2.49 1.13
N ILE A 92 10.91 -2.97 1.72
CA ILE A 92 10.92 -3.96 2.79
C ILE A 92 10.14 -5.17 2.26
N GLY A 93 10.78 -6.33 2.13
CA GLY A 93 10.19 -7.53 1.51
C GLY A 93 10.74 -8.82 2.05
#